data_AF-A0A9P5PXW1-F1
#
_entry.id   AF-A0A9P5PXW1-F1
#
_cell.length_a   1.000
_cell.length_b   1.000
_cell.length_c   1.000
_cell.angle_alpha   90.00
_cell.angle_beta   90.00
_cell.angle_gamma   90.00
#
_symmetry.space_group_name_H-M   'P 1'
#
loop_
_entity.id
_entity.type
_entity.pdbx_description
1 polymer ?
#
loop_
_entity_poly.entity_id
_entity_poly.type
_entity_poly.pdbx_seq_one_letter_code
_entity_poly.pdbx_strand_id
1 'polypeptide(L)' 'YNSEKTRAQLCKEFTRCTNGMVAYDWQVDVAEALLLGLDCTVIAGTGAGKTMPFIMPLLVEAKEKRIII' A
#
# COMPACT_ATOMS: atom_id res chain seq x y z
N TYR A 1 -4.67 0.98 16.76
CA TYR A 1 -4.66 0.63 15.33
C TYR A 1 -5.80 -0.35 15.06
N ASN A 2 -6.47 -0.24 13.91
CA ASN A 2 -7.56 -1.13 13.49
C ASN A 2 -7.28 -1.55 12.05
N SER A 3 -6.88 -2.82 11.86
CA SER A 3 -6.44 -3.34 10.56
C SER A 3 -7.55 -3.28 9.51
N GLU A 4 -8.75 -3.77 9.82
CA GLU A 4 -9.88 -3.76 8.87
C GLU A 4 -10.18 -2.37 8.34
N LYS A 5 -10.22 -1.36 9.23
CA LYS A 5 -10.43 0.03 8.86
C LYS A 5 -9.29 0.59 8.01
N THR A 6 -8.04 0.33 8.40
CA THR A 6 -6.86 0.78 7.66
C THR A 6 -6.80 0.17 6.27
N ARG A 7 -7.02 -1.15 6.14
CA ARG A 7 -7.06 -1.86 4.85
C ARG A 7 -8.20 -1.38 3.97
N ALA A 8 -9.39 -1.17 4.53
CA ALA A 8 -10.52 -0.60 3.80
C ALA A 8 -10.19 0.79 3.25
N GLN A 9 -9.51 1.64 4.04
CA GLN A 9 -9.10 2.97 3.60
C GLN A 9 -8.01 2.89 2.51
N LEU A 10 -7.00 2.02 2.66
CA LEU A 10 -5.98 1.75 1.64
C LEU A 10 -6.61 1.36 0.30
N CYS A 11 -7.51 0.37 0.31
CA CYS A 11 -8.19 -0.09 -0.91
C CYS A 11 -9.07 1.01 -1.53
N LYS A 12 -9.80 1.76 -0.70
CA LYS A 12 -10.65 2.85 -1.15
C LYS A 12 -9.84 3.95 -1.85
N GLU A 13 -8.77 4.42 -1.22
CA GLU A 13 -7.94 5.49 -1.79
C GLU A 13 -7.14 5.01 -3.00
N PHE A 14 -6.66 3.77 -2.99
CA PHE A 14 -6.03 3.16 -4.16
C PHE A 14 -6.97 3.13 -5.35
N THR A 15 -8.18 2.60 -5.17
CA THR A 15 -9.20 2.51 -6.23
C THR A 15 -9.54 3.89 -6.78
N ARG A 16 -9.67 4.89 -5.90
CA ARG A 16 -9.95 6.29 -6.27
C ARG A 16 -8.81 6.89 -7.11
N CYS A 17 -7.55 6.65 -6.75
CA CYS A 17 -6.39 7.24 -7.41
C CYS A 17 -5.95 6.52 -8.70
N THR A 18 -6.40 5.29 -8.91
CA THR A 18 -6.00 4.43 -10.05
C THR A 18 -7.12 4.23 -11.07
N ASN A 19 -8.11 5.12 -11.08
CA ASN A 19 -9.28 5.02 -11.97
C ASN A 19 -10.00 3.66 -11.90
N GLY A 20 -10.15 3.11 -10.69
CA GLY A 20 -10.93 1.89 -10.47
C GLY A 20 -10.13 0.59 -10.44
N MET A 21 -8.79 0.62 -10.44
CA MET A 21 -8.01 -0.61 -10.24
C MET A 21 -8.20 -1.15 -8.83
N VAL A 22 -8.18 -2.47 -8.70
CA VAL A 22 -8.24 -3.17 -7.42
C VAL A 22 -6.83 -3.62 -7.04
N ALA A 23 -6.40 -3.31 -5.83
CA ALA A 23 -5.11 -3.75 -5.31
C ALA A 23 -5.14 -5.26 -5.07
N TYR A 24 -4.01 -5.93 -5.31
CA TYR A 24 -3.85 -7.33 -4.90
C TYR A 24 -3.71 -7.42 -3.38
N ASP A 25 -4.15 -8.53 -2.78
CA ASP A 25 -4.10 -8.72 -1.32
C ASP A 25 -2.69 -8.52 -0.75
N TRP A 26 -1.68 -9.10 -1.40
CA TRP A 26 -0.29 -8.95 -0.98
C TRP A 26 0.19 -7.48 -1.04
N GLN A 27 -0.38 -6.66 -1.93
CA GLN A 27 -0.03 -5.24 -1.98
C GLN A 27 -0.59 -4.49 -0.77
N VAL A 28 -1.80 -4.85 -0.35
CA VAL A 28 -2.44 -4.31 0.87
C VAL A 28 -1.67 -4.75 2.11
N ASP A 29 -1.26 -6.02 2.19
CA ASP A 29 -0.48 -6.56 3.31
C ASP A 29 0.84 -5.80 3.51
N VAL A 30 1.55 -5.57 2.40
CA VAL A 30 2.83 -4.84 2.42
C VAL A 30 2.63 -3.36 2.71
N ALA A 31 1.61 -2.72 2.11
CA ALA A 31 1.30 -1.32 2.39
C ALA A 31 0.95 -1.10 3.86
N GLU A 32 0.19 -2.02 4.47
CA GLU A 32 -0.15 -1.98 5.89
C GLU A 32 1.07 -2.19 6.78
N ALA A 33 1.94 -3.15 6.46
CA ALA A 33 3.22 -3.34 7.16
C ALA A 33 4.07 -2.05 7.12
N LEU A 34 4.14 -1.38 5.96
CA LEU A 34 4.83 -0.11 5.78
C LEU A 34 4.16 1.07 6.48
N LEU A 35 2.85 1.03 6.74
CA LEU A 35 2.17 2.04 7.58
C LEU A 35 2.49 1.83 9.06
N LEU A 36 2.63 0.58 9.49
CA LEU A 36 2.98 0.22 10.87
C LEU A 36 4.48 0.39 11.19
N GLY A 37 5.31 0.75 10.21
CA GLY A 37 6.75 0.88 10.37
C GLY A 37 7.47 -0.47 10.53
N LEU A 38 6.89 -1.54 9.99
CA LEU A 38 7.47 -2.89 10.03
C LEU A 38 8.36 -3.14 8.81
N ASP A 39 9.44 -3.89 9.03
CA ASP A 39 10.25 -4.43 7.95
C ASP A 39 9.54 -5.62 7.29
N CYS A 40 9.58 -5.69 5.96
CA CYS A 40 8.99 -6.79 5.20
C CYS A 40 9.87 -7.19 4.01
N THR A 41 9.79 -8.47 3.61
CA THR A 41 10.45 -8.99 2.40
C THR A 41 9.39 -9.62 1.50
N VAL A 42 9.39 -9.25 0.22
CA VAL A 42 8.40 -9.71 -0.75
C VAL A 42 9.11 -10.25 -1.98
N ILE A 43 8.73 -11.46 -2.39
CA ILE A 43 9.22 -12.06 -3.63
C ILE A 43 8.10 -11.91 -4.67
N ALA A 44 8.32 -11.04 -5.66
CA ALA A 44 7.36 -10.81 -6.74
C ALA A 44 8.07 -10.60 -8.09
N GLY A 45 7.51 -11.20 -9.14
CA GLY A 45 8.04 -11.13 -10.51
C GLY A 45 8.04 -9.73 -11.11
N THR A 46 8.76 -9.56 -12.23
CA THR A 46 8.74 -8.31 -13.02
C THR A 46 7.32 -8.01 -13.50
N GLY A 47 6.92 -6.73 -13.47
CA GLY A 47 5.57 -6.30 -13.86
C GLY A 47 4.47 -6.61 -12.83
N ALA A 48 4.76 -7.30 -11.73
CA ALA A 48 3.76 -7.64 -10.71
C ALA A 48 3.18 -6.43 -9.94
N GLY A 49 3.73 -5.23 -10.12
CA GLY A 49 3.25 -4.03 -9.41
C GLY A 49 3.88 -3.81 -8.04
N LYS A 50 5.15 -4.20 -7.85
CA LYS A 50 5.95 -4.00 -6.61
C LYS A 50 6.03 -2.55 -6.13
N THR A 51 5.79 -1.58 -7.01
CA THR A 51 5.78 -0.16 -6.65
C THR A 51 4.53 0.23 -5.84
N MET A 52 3.40 -0.44 -6.08
CA MET A 52 2.10 -0.04 -5.49
C MET A 52 2.09 -0.04 -3.96
N PRO A 53 2.64 -1.06 -3.26
CA PRO A 53 2.67 -1.06 -1.80
C PRO A 53 3.43 0.11 -1.17
N PHE A 54 4.39 0.71 -1.87
CA PHE A 54 5.10 1.89 -1.38
C PHE A 54 4.32 3.19 -1.60
N ILE A 55 3.50 3.24 -2.65
CA ILE A 55 2.65 4.39 -2.98
C ILE A 55 1.40 4.41 -2.09
N MET A 56 0.78 3.25 -1.86
CA MET A 56 -0.50 3.13 -1.15
C MET A 56 -0.55 3.83 0.22
N PRO A 57 0.47 3.73 1.10
CA PRO A 57 0.51 4.47 2.37
C PRO A 57 0.41 5.99 2.21
N LEU A 58 1.02 6.55 1.15
CA LEU A 58 1.03 7.99 0.87
C LEU A 58 -0.36 8.51 0.47
N LEU A 59 -1.25 7.63 0.00
CA LEU A 59 -2.63 7.97 -0.36
C LEU A 59 -3.53 8.12 0.88
N VAL A 60 -3.14 7.49 1.99
CA VAL A 60 -3.92 7.42 3.24
C VAL A 60 -3.37 8.42 4.26
N GLU A 61 -2.05 8.56 4.36
CA GLU A 61 -1.37 9.46 5.30
C GLU A 61 -0.42 10.40 4.55
N ALA A 62 -0.87 11.64 4.32
CA ALA A 62 -0.09 12.68 3.64
C ALA A 62 1.03 13.29 4.50
N LYS A 63 1.30 12.75 5.70
CA LYS A 63 2.12 13.44 6.72
C LYS A 63 3.60 13.06 6.73
N GLU A 64 4.01 11.97 6.09
CA GLU A 64 5.41 11.54 6.09
C GLU A 64 6.02 11.45 4.70
N LYS A 65 7.18 12.08 4.53
CA LYS A 65 7.98 12.00 3.30
C LYS A 65 8.66 10.63 3.26
N ARG A 66 8.32 9.80 2.26
CA ARG A 66 8.98 8.50 2.02
C ARG A 66 9.85 8.60 0.77
N ILE A 67 11.09 8.13 0.86
CA ILE A 67 11.98 7.93 -0.29
C ILE A 67 11.88 6.46 -0.70
N ILE A 68 11.59 6.22 -1.97
CA ILE A 68 11.54 4.88 -2.58
C ILE A 68 12.79 4.78 -3.46
N ILE A 69 13.63 3.77 -3.22
CA ILE A 69 14.89 3.51 -3.95
C ILE A 69 14.74 2.21 -4.74
#